data_AF-A0A2N7NHM8-F1
#
_entry.id   AF-A0A2N7NHM8-F1
#
_cell.length_a   1.000
_cell.length_b   1.000
_cell.length_c   1.000
_cell.angle_alpha   90.00
_cell.angle_beta   90.00
_cell.angle_gamma   90.00
#
_symmetry.space_group_name_H-M   'P 1'
#
loop_
_entity.id
_entity.type
_entity.pdbx_description
1 polymer ?
#
loop_
_entity_poly.entity_id
_entity_poly.type
_entity_poly.pdbx_seq_one_letter_code
_entity_poly.pdbx_strand_id
1 'polypeptide(L)'
;MELALLVLQCMTLLGVSGIFMFRRMLFSYSSEKGKNLATKQDIEYITRKVESTKNEYISDIERLKVELALLSRKNDILLDEKIRVFKKLQSRLVGFKRYCEASLGSFDSRGEFHPTLEFLDASIDRSALLHITALHEIEQEDFIFLSERSKKTLSDLRDSCSIMCSMELVICNNQDDRNLAESAIPVYEKAMDIIDICLQSLFEELEFPLRNG
;
A
#
# COMPACT_ATOMS: atom_id res chain seq x y z
N MET A 1 -20.88 -107.96 -18.62
CA MET A 1 -21.72 -106.75 -18.44
C MET A 1 -21.14 -105.78 -17.43
N GLU A 2 -20.60 -106.22 -16.29
CA GLU A 2 -20.07 -105.30 -15.25
C GLU A 2 -18.89 -104.43 -15.69
N LEU A 3 -17.97 -104.95 -16.51
CA LEU A 3 -16.79 -104.19 -16.97
C LEU A 3 -17.15 -103.00 -17.88
N ALA A 4 -18.20 -103.13 -18.70
CA ALA A 4 -18.70 -102.04 -19.55
C ALA A 4 -19.39 -100.93 -18.73
N LEU A 5 -20.09 -101.31 -17.66
CA LEU A 5 -20.70 -100.38 -16.70
C LEU A 5 -19.64 -99.59 -15.93
N LEU A 6 -18.54 -100.24 -15.53
CA LEU A 6 -17.41 -99.62 -14.84
C LEU A 6 -16.69 -98.59 -15.71
N VAL A 7 -16.44 -98.91 -16.98
CA VAL A 7 -15.81 -97.97 -17.94
C VAL A 7 -16.69 -96.74 -18.18
N LEU A 8 -18.01 -96.95 -18.32
CA LEU A 8 -18.96 -95.84 -18.50
C LEU A 8 -19.01 -94.92 -17.27
N GLN A 9 -18.97 -95.48 -16.05
CA GLN A 9 -18.90 -94.70 -14.81
C GLN A 9 -17.60 -93.89 -14.67
N CYS A 10 -16.46 -94.44 -15.08
CA CYS A 10 -15.20 -93.70 -15.10
C CYS A 10 -15.23 -92.52 -16.09
N MET A 11 -15.82 -92.73 -17.28
CA MET A 11 -15.95 -91.68 -18.29
C MET A 11 -16.88 -90.54 -17.85
N THR A 12 -18.00 -90.86 -17.18
CA THR A 12 -18.89 -89.83 -16.64
C THR A 12 -18.25 -89.06 -15.49
N LEU A 13 -17.48 -89.71 -14.61
CA LEU A 13 -16.70 -89.05 -13.55
C LEU A 13 -15.64 -88.10 -14.10
N LEU A 14 -14.91 -88.52 -15.13
CA LEU A 14 -13.93 -87.67 -15.82
C LEU A 14 -14.61 -86.47 -16.50
N GLY A 15 -15.76 -86.69 -17.14
CA GLY A 15 -16.55 -85.63 -17.76
C GLY A 15 -17.04 -84.60 -16.74
N VAL A 16 -17.62 -85.05 -15.63
CA VAL A 16 -18.12 -84.16 -14.55
C VAL A 16 -16.97 -83.41 -13.88
N SER A 17 -15.84 -84.08 -13.62
CA SER A 17 -14.64 -83.45 -13.06
C SER A 17 -14.06 -82.38 -13.99
N GLY A 18 -14.00 -82.67 -15.31
CA GLY A 18 -13.56 -81.71 -16.32
C GLY A 18 -14.45 -80.48 -16.41
N ILE A 19 -15.77 -80.66 -16.41
CA ILE A 19 -16.75 -79.55 -16.40
C ILE A 19 -16.62 -78.70 -15.14
N PHE A 20 -16.46 -79.34 -13.97
CA PHE A 20 -16.29 -78.64 -12.70
C PHE A 20 -15.01 -77.78 -12.69
N MET A 21 -13.90 -78.33 -13.18
CA MET A 21 -12.62 -77.60 -13.25
C MET A 21 -12.68 -76.43 -14.24
N PHE A 22 -13.27 -76.65 -15.43
CA PHE A 22 -13.41 -75.61 -16.45
C PHE A 22 -14.27 -74.44 -15.97
N ARG A 23 -15.38 -74.73 -15.28
CA ARG A 23 -16.25 -73.71 -14.68
C ARG A 23 -15.50 -72.88 -13.64
N ARG A 24 -14.69 -73.52 -12.78
CA ARG A 24 -13.88 -72.83 -11.76
C ARG A 24 -12.80 -71.95 -12.38
N MET A 25 -12.13 -72.41 -13.44
CA MET A 25 -11.09 -71.65 -14.13
C MET A 25 -11.66 -70.41 -14.86
N LEU A 26 -12.79 -70.55 -15.56
CA LEU A 26 -13.47 -69.42 -16.20
C LEU A 26 -13.93 -68.36 -15.19
N PHE A 27 -14.48 -68.78 -14.04
CA PHE A 27 -14.93 -67.87 -12.99
C PHE A 27 -13.75 -67.11 -12.36
N SER A 28 -12.62 -67.79 -12.13
CA SER A 28 -11.41 -67.16 -11.59
C SER A 28 -10.82 -66.13 -12.57
N TYR A 29 -10.71 -66.49 -13.84
CA TYR A 29 -10.21 -65.59 -14.89
C TYR A 29 -11.11 -64.36 -15.09
N SER A 30 -12.44 -64.55 -15.10
CA SER A 30 -13.38 -63.44 -15.18
C SER A 30 -13.32 -62.53 -13.96
N SER A 31 -13.08 -63.08 -12.76
CA SER A 31 -12.95 -62.32 -11.52
C SER A 31 -11.68 -61.46 -11.52
N GLU A 32 -10.52 -62.02 -11.89
CA GLU A 32 -9.27 -61.27 -12.01
C GLU A 32 -9.31 -60.21 -13.12
N LYS A 33 -9.91 -60.54 -14.27
CA LYS A 33 -10.11 -59.58 -15.35
C LYS A 33 -11.04 -58.44 -14.94
N GLY A 34 -12.08 -58.74 -14.16
CA GLY A 34 -12.98 -57.75 -13.56
C GLY A 34 -12.26 -56.84 -12.55
N LYS A 35 -11.43 -57.41 -11.68
CA LYS A 35 -10.59 -56.65 -10.72
C LYS A 35 -9.63 -55.70 -11.44
N ASN A 36 -8.92 -56.19 -12.46
CA ASN A 36 -7.98 -55.38 -13.23
C ASN A 36 -8.68 -54.25 -14.00
N LEU A 37 -9.90 -54.48 -14.49
CA LEU A 37 -10.69 -53.46 -15.16
C LEU A 37 -11.18 -52.39 -14.18
N ALA A 38 -11.68 -52.79 -13.01
CA ALA A 38 -12.08 -51.86 -11.95
C ALA A 38 -10.91 -51.00 -11.48
N THR A 39 -9.73 -51.58 -11.23
CA THR A 39 -8.54 -50.83 -10.83
C THR A 39 -8.09 -49.83 -11.90
N LYS A 40 -8.20 -50.17 -13.20
CA LYS A 40 -7.89 -49.22 -14.29
C LYS A 40 -8.85 -48.04 -14.33
N GLN A 41 -10.15 -48.31 -14.15
CA GLN A 41 -11.18 -47.26 -14.09
C GLN A 41 -10.99 -46.35 -12.89
N ASP A 42 -10.61 -46.90 -11.73
CA ASP A 42 -10.30 -46.12 -10.53
C ASP A 42 -9.10 -45.20 -10.76
N ILE A 43 -8.03 -45.71 -11.40
CA ILE A 43 -6.84 -44.91 -11.73
C ILE A 43 -7.21 -43.79 -12.72
N GLU A 44 -8.01 -44.08 -13.74
CA GLU A 44 -8.47 -43.07 -14.70
C GLU A 44 -9.32 -41.99 -14.01
N TYR A 45 -10.24 -42.39 -13.14
CA TYR A 45 -11.07 -41.47 -12.36
C TYR A 45 -10.24 -40.58 -11.44
N ILE A 46 -9.32 -41.17 -10.68
CA ILE A 46 -8.41 -40.43 -9.80
C ILE A 46 -7.56 -39.46 -10.61
N THR A 47 -7.01 -39.90 -11.74
CA THR A 47 -6.17 -39.05 -12.61
C THR A 47 -6.95 -37.85 -13.13
N ARG A 48 -8.17 -38.07 -13.63
CA ARG A 48 -9.04 -36.97 -14.08
C ARG A 48 -9.39 -36.01 -12.94
N LYS A 49 -9.64 -36.54 -11.73
CA LYS A 49 -9.97 -35.69 -10.57
C LYS A 49 -8.77 -34.86 -10.13
N VAL A 50 -7.56 -35.44 -10.13
CA VAL A 50 -6.32 -34.72 -9.85
C VAL A 50 -6.07 -33.64 -10.92
N GLU A 51 -6.28 -33.96 -12.19
CA GLU A 51 -6.13 -33.01 -13.29
C GLU A 51 -7.16 -31.87 -13.20
N SER A 52 -8.43 -32.16 -12.91
CA SER A 52 -9.45 -31.13 -12.72
C SER A 52 -9.11 -30.21 -11.55
N THR A 53 -8.72 -30.78 -10.41
CA THR A 53 -8.33 -30.00 -9.22
C THR A 53 -7.07 -29.18 -9.47
N LYS A 54 -6.10 -29.73 -10.22
CA LYS A 54 -4.91 -28.98 -10.63
C LYS A 54 -5.29 -27.77 -11.51
N ASN A 55 -6.19 -27.95 -12.48
CA ASN A 55 -6.64 -26.88 -13.35
C ASN A 55 -7.40 -25.79 -12.57
N GLU A 56 -8.24 -26.18 -11.61
CA GLU A 56 -8.89 -25.25 -10.67
C GLU A 56 -7.86 -24.42 -9.90
N TYR A 57 -6.85 -25.07 -9.30
CA TYR A 57 -5.78 -24.36 -8.59
C TYR A 57 -4.96 -23.44 -9.50
N ILE A 58 -4.65 -23.85 -10.73
CA ILE A 58 -3.93 -22.99 -11.69
C ILE A 58 -4.75 -21.73 -11.98
N SER A 59 -6.05 -21.89 -12.27
CA SER A 59 -6.96 -20.78 -12.51
C SER A 59 -7.07 -19.85 -11.31
N ASP A 60 -7.17 -20.39 -10.08
CA ASP A 60 -7.24 -19.58 -8.87
C ASP A 60 -5.92 -18.82 -8.61
N ILE A 61 -4.77 -19.47 -8.84
CA ILE A 61 -3.45 -18.82 -8.73
C ILE A 61 -3.32 -17.68 -9.74
N GLU A 62 -3.75 -17.88 -10.98
CA GLU A 62 -3.73 -16.83 -12.01
C GLU A 62 -4.63 -15.66 -11.62
N ARG A 63 -5.84 -15.93 -11.12
CA ARG A 63 -6.74 -14.88 -10.61
C ARG A 63 -6.10 -14.09 -9.46
N LEU A 64 -5.55 -14.79 -8.46
CA LEU A 64 -4.90 -14.16 -7.31
C LEU A 64 -3.67 -13.34 -7.71
N LYS A 65 -2.88 -13.82 -8.67
CA LYS A 65 -1.74 -13.06 -9.21
C LYS A 65 -2.19 -11.76 -9.87
N VAL A 66 -3.25 -11.81 -10.67
CA VAL A 66 -3.82 -10.61 -11.31
C VAL A 66 -4.35 -9.66 -10.26
N GLU A 67 -5.10 -10.15 -9.28
CA GLU A 67 -5.65 -9.33 -8.19
C GLU A 67 -4.55 -8.64 -7.37
N LEU A 68 -3.50 -9.39 -7.00
CA LEU A 68 -2.35 -8.85 -6.28
C LEU A 68 -1.60 -7.82 -7.11
N ALA A 69 -1.41 -8.07 -8.42
CA ALA A 69 -0.78 -7.09 -9.32
C ALA A 69 -1.62 -5.81 -9.46
N LEU A 70 -2.94 -5.92 -9.50
CA LEU A 70 -3.84 -4.76 -9.53
C LEU A 70 -3.80 -3.98 -8.21
N LEU A 71 -3.77 -4.68 -7.08
CA LEU A 71 -3.68 -4.06 -5.75
C LEU A 71 -2.34 -3.34 -5.57
N SER A 72 -1.23 -3.97 -5.96
CA SER A 72 0.10 -3.35 -5.97
C SER A 72 0.09 -2.09 -6.81
N ARG A 73 -0.40 -2.16 -8.06
CA ARG A 73 -0.45 -1.00 -8.96
C ARG A 73 -1.29 0.15 -8.40
N LYS A 74 -2.44 -0.15 -7.79
CA LYS A 74 -3.27 0.87 -7.12
C LYS A 74 -2.51 1.53 -5.97
N ASN A 75 -1.84 0.73 -5.15
CA ASN A 75 -1.04 1.22 -4.04
C ASN A 75 0.13 2.09 -4.54
N ASP A 76 0.81 1.69 -5.60
CA ASP A 76 1.92 2.45 -6.20
C ASP A 76 1.45 3.81 -6.72
N ILE A 77 0.29 3.87 -7.39
CA ILE A 77 -0.31 5.14 -7.86
C ILE A 77 -0.65 6.05 -6.68
N LEU A 78 -1.28 5.50 -5.63
CA LEU A 78 -1.64 6.27 -4.44
C LEU A 78 -0.40 6.82 -3.71
N LEU A 79 0.67 6.02 -3.64
CA LEU A 79 1.93 6.45 -3.04
C LEU A 79 2.61 7.54 -3.87
N ASP A 80 2.60 7.44 -5.20
CA ASP A 80 3.16 8.47 -6.08
C ASP A 80 2.44 9.82 -5.93
N GLU A 81 1.09 9.79 -5.93
CA GLU A 81 0.30 11.00 -5.70
C GLU A 81 0.53 11.56 -4.30
N LYS A 82 0.59 10.72 -3.26
CA LYS A 82 0.95 11.15 -1.91
C LYS A 82 2.31 11.85 -1.91
N ILE A 83 3.36 11.23 -2.47
CA ILE A 83 4.70 11.84 -2.53
C ILE A 83 4.67 13.19 -3.26
N ARG A 84 3.90 13.32 -4.35
CA ARG A 84 3.75 14.57 -5.10
C ARG A 84 3.19 15.69 -4.23
N VAL A 85 2.10 15.42 -3.51
CA VAL A 85 1.46 16.39 -2.59
C VAL A 85 2.43 16.81 -1.49
N PHE A 86 3.08 15.84 -0.86
CA PHE A 86 4.04 16.11 0.21
C PHE A 86 5.21 16.97 -0.27
N LYS A 87 5.72 16.73 -1.49
CA LYS A 87 6.77 17.57 -2.08
C LYS A 87 6.30 19.00 -2.33
N LYS A 88 5.07 19.19 -2.81
CA LYS A 88 4.46 20.51 -3.04
C LYS A 88 4.33 21.27 -1.71
N LEU A 89 3.81 20.59 -0.68
CA LEU A 89 3.63 21.14 0.66
C LEU A 89 4.97 21.49 1.33
N GLN A 90 5.94 20.58 1.29
CA GLN A 90 7.29 20.80 1.81
C GLN A 90 7.96 22.00 1.13
N SER A 91 7.89 22.10 -0.20
CA SER A 91 8.48 23.23 -0.93
C SER A 91 7.89 24.58 -0.49
N ARG A 92 6.58 24.63 -0.20
CA ARG A 92 5.92 25.84 0.29
C ARG A 92 6.25 26.16 1.74
N LEU A 93 6.24 25.16 2.62
CA LEU A 93 6.63 25.35 4.03
C LEU A 93 8.08 25.82 4.17
N VAL A 94 9.00 25.28 3.36
CA VAL A 94 10.40 25.74 3.33
C VAL A 94 10.50 27.16 2.77
N GLY A 95 9.73 27.50 1.74
CA GLY A 95 9.64 28.87 1.23
C GLY A 95 9.14 29.85 2.31
N PHE A 96 8.15 29.43 3.09
CA PHE A 96 7.60 30.21 4.19
C PHE A 96 8.60 30.36 5.35
N LYS A 97 9.34 29.31 5.69
CA LYS A 97 10.43 29.39 6.68
C LYS A 97 11.50 30.40 6.26
N ARG A 98 11.93 30.37 4.99
CA ARG A 98 12.89 31.34 4.45
C ARG A 98 12.37 32.78 4.52
N TYR A 99 11.07 32.98 4.30
CA TYR A 99 10.44 34.28 4.49
C TYR A 99 10.49 34.73 5.95
N CYS A 100 10.16 33.86 6.90
CA CYS A 100 10.26 34.17 8.34
C CYS A 100 11.71 34.50 8.75
N GLU A 101 12.70 33.74 8.27
CA GLU A 101 14.12 34.00 8.50
C GLU A 101 14.56 35.36 7.93
N ALA A 102 14.10 35.70 6.72
CA ALA A 102 14.41 36.98 6.09
C ALA A 102 13.74 38.18 6.79
N SER A 103 12.53 37.96 7.30
CA SER A 103 11.79 38.92 8.11
C SER A 103 12.51 39.17 9.43
N LEU A 104 12.95 38.10 10.12
CA LEU A 104 13.76 38.19 11.33
C LEU A 104 15.08 38.94 11.09
N GLY A 105 15.81 38.65 10.01
CA GLY A 105 17.04 39.37 9.66
C GLY A 105 16.83 40.86 9.38
N SER A 106 15.61 41.27 9.04
CA SER A 106 15.26 42.67 8.80
C SER A 106 14.80 43.40 10.08
N PHE A 107 14.23 42.66 11.05
CA PHE A 107 13.73 43.21 12.32
C PHE A 107 14.72 43.09 13.48
N ASP A 108 15.64 42.12 13.43
CA ASP A 108 16.63 41.88 14.47
C ASP A 108 17.97 42.54 14.16
N SER A 109 18.62 43.05 15.19
CA SER A 109 19.99 43.58 15.18
C SER A 109 21.08 42.50 14.98
N ARG A 110 20.69 41.22 14.84
CA ARG A 110 21.58 40.10 14.54
C ARG A 110 22.08 40.20 13.08
N GLY A 111 23.06 41.08 12.87
CA GLY A 111 24.13 40.99 11.86
C GLY A 111 23.78 41.20 10.39
N GLU A 112 24.62 42.00 9.71
CA GLU A 112 24.64 42.27 8.24
C GLU A 112 24.75 41.02 7.34
N PHE A 113 24.83 39.82 7.92
CA PHE A 113 25.04 38.54 7.24
C PHE A 113 23.80 37.65 7.20
N HIS A 114 22.68 38.06 7.80
CA HIS A 114 21.42 37.34 7.69
C HIS A 114 20.67 37.72 6.40
N PRO A 115 19.90 36.78 5.81
CA PRO A 115 19.05 37.11 4.67
C PRO A 115 18.11 38.25 5.09
N THR A 116 18.06 39.32 4.30
CA THR A 116 17.06 40.38 4.49
C THR A 116 15.97 40.25 3.44
N LEU A 117 14.83 40.90 3.68
CA LEU A 117 13.68 40.90 2.75
C LEU A 117 14.06 41.39 1.34
N GLU A 118 15.15 42.16 1.20
CA GLU A 118 15.65 42.69 -0.07
C GLU A 118 16.38 41.65 -0.94
N PHE A 119 17.02 40.65 -0.32
CA PHE A 119 17.76 39.58 -1.02
C PHE A 119 16.95 38.30 -1.18
N LEU A 120 15.66 38.31 -0.86
CA LEU A 120 14.78 37.18 -1.03
C LEU A 120 14.54 36.91 -2.53
N ASP A 121 14.65 35.65 -2.93
CA ASP A 121 14.43 35.24 -4.33
C ASP A 121 13.03 35.65 -4.80
N ALA A 122 12.91 36.07 -6.06
CA ALA A 122 11.67 36.57 -6.64
C ALA A 122 10.55 35.52 -6.70
N SER A 123 10.90 34.25 -6.47
CA SER A 123 9.98 33.11 -6.39
C SER A 123 9.28 32.97 -5.04
N ILE A 124 9.74 33.68 -3.99
CA ILE A 124 9.20 33.57 -2.63
C ILE A 124 8.29 34.76 -2.35
N ASP A 125 7.10 34.47 -1.83
CA ASP A 125 6.12 35.50 -1.51
C ASP A 125 6.61 36.42 -0.38
N ARG A 126 6.31 37.72 -0.50
CA ARG A 126 6.81 38.78 0.40
C ARG A 126 5.87 39.13 1.56
N SER A 127 4.82 38.34 1.79
CA SER A 127 3.89 38.55 2.89
C SER A 127 3.42 37.21 3.45
N ALA A 128 3.20 37.17 4.76
CA ALA A 128 2.57 36.04 5.44
C ALA A 128 1.25 35.62 4.77
N LEU A 129 0.44 36.60 4.34
CA LEU A 129 -0.87 36.34 3.75
C LEU A 129 -0.75 35.47 2.50
N LEU A 130 0.19 35.78 1.61
CA LEU A 130 0.38 35.06 0.36
C LEU A 130 0.84 33.62 0.60
N HIS A 131 1.74 33.41 1.57
CA HIS A 131 2.16 32.07 1.98
C HIS A 131 0.99 31.25 2.54
N ILE A 132 0.13 31.86 3.36
CA ILE A 132 -1.08 31.20 3.90
C ILE A 132 -2.07 30.88 2.79
N THR A 133 -2.33 31.81 1.86
CA THR A 133 -3.26 31.56 0.74
C THR A 133 -2.76 30.41 -0.12
N ALA A 134 -1.48 30.41 -0.49
CA ALA A 134 -0.87 29.33 -1.26
C ALA A 134 -0.92 27.98 -0.50
N LEU A 135 -0.72 28.00 0.82
CA LEU A 135 -0.82 26.81 1.66
C LEU A 135 -2.26 26.27 1.74
N HIS A 136 -3.24 27.18 1.82
CA HIS A 136 -4.65 26.83 1.87
C HIS A 136 -5.16 26.27 0.54
N GLU A 137 -4.71 26.81 -0.60
CA GLU A 137 -5.02 26.26 -1.92
C GLU A 137 -4.55 24.80 -2.03
N ILE A 138 -3.34 24.50 -1.56
CA ILE A 138 -2.81 23.13 -1.54
C ILE A 138 -3.61 22.24 -0.60
N GLU A 139 -3.98 22.74 0.58
CA GLU A 139 -4.80 22.00 1.53
C GLU A 139 -6.17 21.65 0.96
N GLN A 140 -6.81 22.56 0.21
CA GLN A 140 -8.11 22.30 -0.42
C GLN A 140 -8.03 21.28 -1.56
N GLU A 141 -6.97 21.33 -2.37
CA GLU A 141 -6.78 20.39 -3.49
C GLU A 141 -6.45 18.98 -3.00
N ASP A 142 -5.64 18.87 -1.94
CA ASP A 142 -4.97 17.61 -1.57
C ASP A 142 -5.38 17.08 -0.17
N PHE A 143 -6.50 17.56 0.37
CA PHE A 143 -7.00 17.29 1.74
C PHE A 143 -7.09 15.80 2.11
N ILE A 144 -7.29 14.94 1.12
CA ILE A 144 -7.52 13.49 1.29
C ILE A 144 -6.24 12.76 1.73
N PHE A 145 -5.06 13.30 1.44
CA PHE A 145 -3.79 12.58 1.65
C PHE A 145 -3.08 12.91 2.97
N LEU A 146 -3.55 13.93 3.70
CA LEU A 146 -2.97 14.38 4.97
C LEU A 146 -3.59 13.67 6.17
N SER A 147 -2.77 13.30 7.16
CA SER A 147 -3.29 12.75 8.41
C SER A 147 -3.93 13.82 9.30
N GLU A 148 -4.75 13.39 10.25
CA GLU A 148 -5.35 14.28 11.26
C GLU A 148 -4.30 15.02 12.11
N ARG A 149 -3.09 14.45 12.29
CA ARG A 149 -2.00 15.12 13.02
C ARG A 149 -1.45 16.30 12.22
N SER A 150 -1.10 16.09 10.94
CA SER A 150 -0.62 17.17 10.08
C SER A 150 -1.66 18.25 9.85
N LYS A 151 -2.95 17.88 9.72
CA LYS A 151 -4.06 18.85 9.65
C LYS A 151 -4.13 19.74 10.89
N LYS A 152 -3.98 19.15 12.08
CA LYS A 152 -3.97 19.92 13.32
C LYS A 152 -2.80 20.90 13.37
N THR A 153 -1.59 20.44 13.07
CA THR A 153 -0.39 21.30 13.05
C THR A 153 -0.50 22.42 12.00
N LEU A 154 -1.10 22.13 10.85
CA LEU A 154 -1.36 23.12 9.80
C LEU A 154 -2.39 24.17 10.25
N SER A 155 -3.43 23.76 10.99
CA SER A 155 -4.38 24.68 11.61
C SER A 155 -3.70 25.57 12.66
N ASP A 156 -2.85 25.00 13.51
CA ASP A 156 -2.08 25.75 14.51
C ASP A 156 -1.15 26.78 13.82
N LEU A 157 -0.55 26.40 12.68
CA LEU A 157 0.24 27.31 11.85
C LEU A 157 -0.61 28.46 11.33
N ARG A 158 -1.77 28.17 10.75
CA ARG A 158 -2.70 29.19 10.22
C ARG A 158 -3.11 30.19 11.29
N ASP A 159 -3.40 29.73 12.49
CA ASP A 159 -3.78 30.60 13.61
C ASP A 159 -2.61 31.51 14.03
N SER A 160 -1.38 30.97 14.07
CA SER A 160 -0.17 31.77 14.31
C SER A 160 0.09 32.79 13.20
N CYS A 161 -0.19 32.42 11.95
CA CYS A 161 0.02 33.31 10.81
C CYS A 161 -1.05 34.41 10.72
N SER A 162 -2.27 34.18 11.20
CA SER A 162 -3.30 35.24 11.33
C SER A 162 -2.82 36.38 12.23
N ILE A 163 -2.15 36.03 13.33
CA ILE A 163 -1.51 37.00 14.23
C ILE A 163 -0.38 37.72 13.49
N MET A 164 0.44 36.98 12.73
CA MET A 164 1.54 37.54 11.93
C MET A 164 1.07 38.53 10.86
N CYS A 165 0.01 38.20 10.10
CA CYS A 165 -0.61 39.12 9.13
C CYS A 165 -1.09 40.41 9.81
N SER A 166 -1.73 40.28 10.98
CA SER A 166 -2.19 41.45 11.74
C SER A 166 -1.00 42.33 12.18
N MET A 167 0.11 41.70 12.59
CA MET A 167 1.36 42.37 12.95
C MET A 167 2.01 43.07 11.75
N GLU A 168 2.07 42.40 10.59
CA GLU A 168 2.60 42.95 9.33
C GLU A 168 1.85 44.21 8.90
N LEU A 169 0.51 44.21 8.99
CA LEU A 169 -0.30 45.40 8.67
C LEU A 169 0.01 46.57 9.60
N VAL A 170 0.20 46.29 10.88
CA VAL A 170 0.52 47.29 11.91
C VAL A 170 1.91 47.88 11.70
N ILE A 171 2.89 47.06 11.31
CA ILE A 171 4.27 47.48 10.98
C ILE A 171 4.29 48.30 9.69
N CYS A 172 3.56 47.87 8.66
CA CYS A 172 3.46 48.60 7.39
C CYS A 172 2.84 49.99 7.58
N ASN A 173 1.91 50.15 8.54
CA ASN A 173 1.27 51.42 8.83
C ASN A 173 2.12 52.36 9.70
N ASN A 174 3.09 51.83 10.46
CA ASN A 174 3.94 52.59 11.39
C ASN A 174 5.44 52.30 11.15
N GLN A 175 5.93 52.58 9.93
CA GLN A 175 7.29 52.21 9.48
C GLN A 175 8.46 52.74 10.33
N ASP A 176 8.25 53.79 11.13
CA ASP A 176 9.32 54.46 11.89
C ASP A 176 9.53 53.93 13.33
N ASP A 177 8.63 53.07 13.85
CA ASP A 177 8.72 52.59 15.23
C ASP A 177 9.48 51.26 15.34
N ARG A 178 10.79 51.34 15.57
CA ARG A 178 11.67 50.17 15.74
C ARG A 178 11.23 49.24 16.89
N ASN A 179 10.60 49.79 17.94
CA ASN A 179 10.12 48.98 19.07
C ASN A 179 8.99 48.03 18.66
N LEU A 180 8.18 48.46 17.67
CA LEU A 180 7.07 47.67 17.14
C LEU A 180 7.58 46.52 16.25
N ALA A 181 8.64 46.76 15.49
CA ALA A 181 9.35 45.73 14.73
C ALA A 181 9.97 44.65 15.65
N GLU A 182 10.63 45.06 16.74
CA GLU A 182 11.19 44.13 17.72
C GLU A 182 10.11 43.27 18.39
N SER A 183 8.92 43.82 18.61
CA SER A 183 7.80 43.06 19.19
C SER A 183 7.25 41.93 18.30
N ALA A 184 7.57 41.95 16.99
CA ALA A 184 7.14 40.93 16.03
C ALA A 184 8.09 39.73 15.94
N ILE A 185 9.33 39.87 16.38
CA ILE A 185 10.35 38.81 16.44
C ILE A 185 9.81 37.49 17.04
N PRO A 186 9.20 37.47 18.25
CA PRO A 186 8.72 36.23 18.84
C PRO A 186 7.59 35.56 18.06
N VAL A 187 6.85 36.32 17.24
CA VAL A 187 5.77 35.78 16.39
C VAL A 187 6.37 35.01 15.21
N TYR A 188 7.43 35.54 14.59
CA TYR A 188 8.15 34.87 13.50
C TYR A 188 8.93 33.64 14.01
N GLU A 189 9.60 33.74 15.17
CA GLU A 189 10.29 32.60 15.79
C GLU A 189 9.30 31.46 16.09
N LYS A 190 8.15 31.77 16.70
CA LYS A 190 7.09 30.78 16.97
C LYS A 190 6.54 30.16 15.67
N ALA A 191 6.36 30.95 14.62
CA ALA A 191 5.91 30.44 13.33
C ALA A 191 6.92 29.47 12.72
N MET A 192 8.22 29.74 12.82
CA MET A 192 9.28 28.84 12.38
C MET A 192 9.28 27.52 13.14
N ASP A 193 9.13 27.55 14.47
CA ASP A 193 9.05 26.33 15.28
C ASP A 193 7.85 25.46 14.86
N ILE A 194 6.68 26.07 14.61
CA ILE A 194 5.49 25.36 14.15
C ILE A 194 5.72 24.77 12.74
N ILE A 195 6.38 25.50 11.85
CA ILE A 195 6.76 25.00 10.52
C ILE A 195 7.66 23.77 10.64
N ASP A 196 8.65 23.80 11.54
CA ASP A 196 9.55 22.66 11.75
C ASP A 196 8.82 21.44 12.33
N ILE A 197 7.88 21.65 13.27
CA ILE A 197 7.00 20.58 13.77
C ILE A 197 6.11 20.02 12.65
N CYS A 198 5.63 20.88 11.75
CA CYS A 198 4.82 20.48 10.59
C CYS A 198 5.65 19.64 9.62
N LEU A 199 6.84 20.10 9.25
CA LEU A 199 7.78 19.36 8.38
C LEU A 199 8.15 18.00 8.97
N GLN A 200 8.40 17.94 10.28
CA GLN A 200 8.70 16.68 10.97
C GLN A 200 7.50 15.73 10.96
N SER A 201 6.29 16.24 11.21
CA SER A 201 5.06 15.43 11.16
C SER A 201 4.79 14.91 9.75
N LEU A 202 5.05 15.72 8.73
CA LEU A 202 4.94 15.30 7.33
C LEU A 202 5.99 14.24 6.96
N PHE A 203 7.21 14.34 7.51
CA PHE A 203 8.25 13.35 7.29
C PHE A 203 7.91 11.99 7.94
N GLU A 204 7.43 12.01 9.19
CA GLU A 204 6.95 10.82 9.90
C GLU A 204 5.78 10.14 9.18
N GLU A 205 4.92 10.90 8.51
CA GLU A 205 3.84 10.36 7.67
C GLU A 205 4.31 9.73 6.36
N LEU A 206 5.50 10.13 5.90
CA LEU A 206 6.18 9.60 4.71
C LEU A 206 7.02 8.37 5.04
N GLU A 207 7.48 8.22 6.29
CA GLU A 207 8.20 7.03 6.73
C GLU A 207 7.36 5.78 6.48
N PHE A 208 7.84 4.98 5.52
CA PHE A 208 7.44 3.60 5.32
C PHE A 208 7.49 2.87 6.66
N PRO A 209 6.54 1.95 6.94
CA PRO A 209 6.49 1.26 8.21
C PRO A 209 7.88 0.78 8.58
N LEU A 210 8.42 1.30 9.69
CA LEU A 210 9.66 0.81 10.27
C LEU A 210 9.50 -0.69 10.35
N ARG A 211 10.31 -1.39 9.55
CA ARG A 211 10.39 -2.84 9.55
C ARG A 211 10.96 -3.20 10.91
N ASN A 212 10.09 -3.31 11.91
CA ASN A 212 10.40 -3.91 13.19
C ASN A 212 10.84 -5.35 12.85
N GLY A 213 12.15 -5.57 12.88
CA GLY A 213 12.78 -6.86 12.67
C GLY A 213 12.54 -7.82 13.82
#